data_AF-A0A3C0YM56-F1
#
_entry.id   AF-A0A3C0YM56-F1
#
_cell.length_a   1.000
_cell.length_b   1.000
_cell.length_c   1.000
_cell.angle_alpha   90.00
_cell.angle_beta   90.00
_cell.angle_gamma   90.00
#
_symmetry.space_group_name_H-M   'P 1'
#
loop_
_entity.id
_entity.type
_entity.pdbx_description
1 polymer ?
#
loop_
_entity_poly.entity_id
_entity_poly.type
_entity_poly.pdbx_seq_one_letter_code
_entity_poly.pdbx_strand_id
1 'polypeptide(L)' 'YCAVGGVQPQSETVWRQANKYKVPRLAFVNKMDRAGANFFKVYDQMRLRLKA' A
#
# COMPACT_ATOMS: atom_id res chain seq x y z
N TYR A 1 -1.49 4.30 -3.29
CA TYR A 1 -2.56 3.33 -3.02
C TYR A 1 -3.87 3.83 -3.57
N CYS A 2 -4.49 3.05 -4.44
CA CYS A 2 -5.87 3.30 -4.85
C CYS A 2 -6.72 2.22 -4.16
N ALA A 3 -7.79 2.58 -3.46
CA ALA A 3 -8.61 1.62 -2.70
C ALA A 3 -9.16 0.45 -3.55
N VAL A 4 -9.23 0.63 -4.86
CA VAL A 4 -9.67 -0.38 -5.85
C VAL A 4 -8.50 -1.12 -6.50
N GLY A 5 -7.32 -0.50 -6.58
CA GLY A 5 -6.15 -0.99 -7.32
C GLY A 5 -5.01 -1.55 -6.47
N GLY A 6 -5.09 -1.43 -5.13
CA GLY A 6 -4.13 -2.04 -4.22
C GLY A 6 -2.71 -1.47 -4.29
N VAL A 7 -1.74 -2.33 -3.99
CA VAL A 7 -0.30 -2.07 -4.16
C VAL A 7 0.06 -2.21 -5.63
N GLN A 8 0.48 -1.11 -6.26
CA GLN A 8 0.95 -1.12 -7.65
C GLN A 8 2.46 -1.47 -7.71
N PRO A 9 2.95 -2.02 -8.84
CA PRO A 9 4.36 -2.40 -8.99
C PRO A 9 5.34 -1.25 -8.69
N GLN A 10 4.99 0.00 -9.03
CA GLN A 10 5.85 1.15 -8.73
C GLN A 10 5.94 1.43 -7.21
N SER A 11 4.87 1.16 -6.47
CA SER A 11 4.85 1.33 -5.01
C SER A 11 5.75 0.30 -4.31
N GLU A 12 5.87 -0.91 -4.84
CA GLU A 12 6.76 -1.95 -4.29
C GLU A 12 8.24 -1.57 -4.43
N THR A 13 8.65 -1.03 -5.58
CA THR A 13 10.05 -0.61 -5.81
C THR A 13 10.46 0.49 -4.83
N VAL A 14 9.62 1.51 -4.66
CA VAL A 14 9.85 2.59 -3.69
C VAL A 14 9.85 2.02 -2.26
N TRP A 15 8.97 1.06 -1.96
CA TRP A 15 8.92 0.44 -0.64
C TRP A 15 10.19 -0.34 -0.30
N ARG A 16 10.73 -1.11 -1.25
CA ARG A 16 11.99 -1.85 -1.05
C ARG A 16 13.17 -0.92 -0.83
N GLN A 17 13.24 0.18 -1.58
CA GLN A 17 14.26 1.20 -1.38
C GLN A 17 14.14 1.84 0.01
N ALA A 18 12.93 2.25 0.40
CA ALA A 18 12.71 2.87 1.70
C ALA A 18 12.96 1.90 2.88
N ASN A 19 12.71 0.59 2.70
CA ASN A 19 13.12 -0.44 3.66
C ASN A 19 14.66 -0.51 3.80
N LYS A 20 15.39 -0.49 2.67
CA LYS A 20 16.86 -0.51 2.66
C LYS A 20 17.47 0.65 3.46
N TYR A 21 16.88 1.84 3.36
CA TYR A 21 17.35 3.05 4.05
C TYR A 21 16.64 3.32 5.39
N LYS A 22 15.84 2.36 5.90
CA LYS A 22 15.09 2.48 7.17
C LYS A 22 14.27 3.77 7.28
N VAL A 23 13.68 4.22 6.18
CA VAL A 23 12.92 5.47 6.14
C VAL A 23 11.56 5.25 6.82
N PRO A 24 11.19 6.04 7.84
CA PRO A 24 9.87 6.00 8.45
C PRO A 24 8.82 6.46 7.44
N ARG A 25 7.71 5.72 7.34
CA ARG A 25 6.67 5.93 6.32
C ARG A 25 5.29 5.84 6.92
N LEU A 26 4.37 6.61 6.35
CA LEU A 26 2.94 6.52 6.58
C LEU A 26 2.27 6.11 5.27
N ALA A 27 1.30 5.21 5.35
CA ALA A 27 0.53 4.76 4.20
C ALA A 27 -0.83 5.46 4.16
N PHE A 28 -1.12 6.14 3.05
CA PHE A 28 -2.40 6.78 2.82
C PHE A 28 -3.19 6.00 1.78
N VAL A 29 -4.34 5.46 2.18
CA VAL A 29 -5.28 4.79 1.28
C VAL A 29 -6.28 5.82 0.77
N ASN A 30 -6.16 6.17 -0.51
CA ASN A 30 -6.99 7.22 -1.12
C ASN A 30 -8.16 6.63 -1.94
N LYS A 31 -9.19 7.45 -2.19
CA LYS A 31 -10.39 7.15 -2.99
C LYS A 31 -11.29 6.05 -2.39
N MET A 32 -11.56 6.16 -1.09
CA MET A 32 -12.43 5.25 -0.34
C MET A 32 -13.92 5.44 -0.62
N ASP A 33 -14.29 6.48 -1.36
CA ASP A 33 -15.63 6.83 -1.82
C ASP A 33 -16.16 5.90 -2.93
N ARG A 34 -15.32 5.05 -3.52
CA ARG A 34 -15.71 4.16 -4.62
C ARG A 34 -16.36 2.87 -4.11
N ALA A 35 -17.45 2.46 -4.74
CA ALA A 35 -18.05 1.15 -4.51
C ALA A 35 -17.01 0.03 -4.73
N GLY A 36 -16.82 -0.84 -3.73
CA GLY A 36 -15.78 -1.88 -3.72
C GLY A 36 -14.43 -1.48 -3.09
N ALA A 37 -14.30 -0.25 -2.59
CA ALA A 37 -13.20 0.14 -1.71
C ALA A 37 -13.31 -0.60 -0.37
N ASN A 38 -12.36 -1.48 -0.07
CA ASN A 38 -12.29 -2.20 1.19
C ASN A 38 -10.93 -1.93 1.86
N PHE A 39 -10.97 -1.24 3.00
CA PHE A 39 -9.78 -0.89 3.77
C PHE A 39 -9.00 -2.14 4.24
N PHE A 40 -9.70 -3.16 4.75
CA PHE A 40 -9.07 -4.40 5.22
C PHE A 40 -8.36 -5.13 4.08
N LYS A 41 -8.95 -5.13 2.88
CA LYS A 41 -8.33 -5.72 1.69
C LYS A 41 -7.01 -5.02 1.33
N VAL A 42 -6.96 -3.69 1.45
CA VAL A 42 -5.73 -2.92 1.20
C VAL A 42 -4.70 -3.17 2.32
N TYR A 43 -5.14 -3.23 3.58
CA TYR A 43 -4.28 -3.55 4.72
C TYR A 43 -3.63 -4.94 4.58
N ASP A 44 -4.41 -5.96 4.21
CA ASP A 44 -3.90 -7.31 4.00
C ASP A 44 -2.91 -7.36 2.84
N GLN A 45 -3.21 -6.68 1.73
CA GLN A 45 -2.26 -6.56 0.62
C GLN A 45 -0.97 -5.86 1.03
N MET A 46 -1.05 -4.83 1.86
CA MET A 46 0.13 -4.16 2.40
C MET A 46 0.97 -5.11 3.25
N ARG A 47 0.37 -5.83 4.20
CA ARG A 47 1.11 -6.83 5.00
C ARG A 47 1.76 -7.90 4.11
N LEU A 48 1.00 -8.46 3.17
CA LEU A 48 1.43 -9.63 2.40
C LEU A 48 2.51 -9.27 1.36
N ARG A 49 2.36 -8.14 0.67
CA ARG A 49 3.31 -7.72 -0.38
C ARG A 49 4.51 -6.97 0.14
N LEU A 50 4.33 -6.20 1.21
CA LEU A 50 5.36 -5.27 1.69
C LEU A 50 6.11 -5.78 2.92
N LYS A 51 5.70 -6.94 3.48
CA LYS A 51 6.25 -7.52 4.72
C LYS A 51 6.40 -6.46 5.81
N ALA A 52 5.38 -5.61 5.93
CA ALA A 52 5.29 -4.55 6.92
C ALA A 52 4.99 -5.13 8.31
#